data_AF-A0A819M6T7-F1
#
_entry.id   AF-A0A819M6T7-F1
#
_cell.length_a   1.000
_cell.length_b   1.000
_cell.length_c   1.000
_cell.angle_alpha   90.00
_cell.angle_beta   90.00
_cell.angle_gamma   90.00
#
_symmetry.space_group_name_H-M   'P 1'
#
loop_
_entity.id
_entity.type
_entity.pdbx_description
1 polymer ?
#
loop_
_entity_poly.entity_id
_entity_poly.type
_entity_poly.pdbx_seq_one_letter_code
_entity_poly.pdbx_strand_id
1 'polypeptide(L)'
;TTPSKKKAFRYGREDLDVLGLTFRKDLFCSTQQIYPPIDDQKKSLTHLQQRLLRKLGPNAYPFYFEIPQNAPASVTLQPAAGDTGKPCGVDYELKTYVAETSEDKSHKRSSVRLAIRKLTYAPEIPAPQPVIEAHKDFMMSPAPLHLECTLDKEMYYHGESINVNVVVTNNSNKTLRKIRISGNEGFPITPCSNLTKVYSLTPLLANNKDKRGLALDGKLKHEDTNLASATIIRNTTQKENLGIIVQYKVKVKIIVAMGGDLAVELPFTLTHPKPPPTPPPSRQLEFISNQQNTDDQQVIDVPVDHNLIQLDTNSDNPGHDDDFIFEEFARIRLKGHESGHEDTEA
;
A
#
# COMPACT_ATOMS: atom_id res chain seq x y z
N THR A 1 -8.76 -32.61 0.26
CA THR A 1 -9.57 -31.66 -0.53
C THR A 1 -9.03 -30.25 -0.39
N THR A 2 -8.01 -29.96 -1.19
CA THR A 2 -7.18 -28.77 -1.14
C THR A 2 -7.78 -27.66 -2.03
N PRO A 3 -8.29 -26.54 -1.51
CA PRO A 3 -8.78 -25.39 -2.28
C PRO A 3 -7.61 -24.60 -2.86
N SER A 4 -7.46 -24.67 -4.17
CA SER A 4 -6.44 -23.94 -4.92
C SER A 4 -6.71 -22.42 -4.94
N LYS A 5 -5.81 -21.64 -4.33
CA LYS A 5 -5.83 -20.17 -4.48
C LYS A 5 -4.77 -19.77 -5.48
N LYS A 6 -5.23 -19.48 -6.70
CA LYS A 6 -4.38 -19.01 -7.80
C LYS A 6 -4.20 -17.49 -7.65
N LYS A 7 -2.99 -17.01 -7.40
CA LYS A 7 -2.68 -15.59 -7.69
C LYS A 7 -2.54 -15.43 -9.18
N ALA A 8 -3.14 -14.42 -9.79
CA ALA A 8 -3.03 -14.17 -11.23
C ALA A 8 -2.25 -12.88 -11.45
N PHE A 9 -1.12 -12.95 -12.15
CA PHE A 9 -0.50 -11.80 -12.80
C PHE A 9 -1.12 -11.63 -14.19
N ARG A 10 -1.55 -10.44 -14.58
CA ARG A 10 -1.86 -10.12 -15.97
C ARG A 10 -0.64 -9.41 -16.57
N TYR A 11 -0.11 -9.93 -17.68
CA TYR A 11 0.88 -9.26 -18.52
C TYR A 11 0.26 -9.06 -19.91
N GLY A 12 0.48 -7.93 -20.54
CA GLY A 12 0.00 -7.69 -21.89
C GLY A 12 0.41 -6.31 -22.37
N ARG A 13 1.11 -6.27 -23.50
CA ARG A 13 1.28 -5.13 -24.39
C ARG A 13 0.58 -5.58 -25.66
N GLU A 14 -0.48 -4.88 -26.08
CA GLU A 14 -1.33 -5.31 -27.21
C GLU A 14 -0.56 -5.38 -28.54
N ASP A 15 0.59 -4.69 -28.65
CA ASP A 15 1.35 -4.60 -29.90
C ASP A 15 2.22 -5.83 -30.22
N LEU A 16 2.14 -6.91 -29.43
CA LEU A 16 2.87 -8.17 -29.67
C LEU A 16 1.95 -9.40 -29.78
N ASP A 17 0.64 -9.19 -29.94
CA ASP A 17 -0.31 -10.26 -30.23
C ASP A 17 -0.48 -10.44 -31.74
N VAL A 18 0.37 -11.30 -32.33
CA VAL A 18 0.05 -11.95 -33.62
C VAL A 18 -0.97 -13.09 -33.43
N LEU A 19 -1.39 -13.44 -32.19
CA LEU A 19 -2.18 -14.68 -31.94
C LEU A 19 -3.25 -14.63 -30.83
N GLY A 20 -3.55 -13.49 -30.21
CA GLY A 20 -4.67 -13.37 -29.25
C GLY A 20 -4.48 -14.14 -27.93
N LEU A 21 -3.27 -14.15 -27.37
CA LEU A 21 -2.95 -14.92 -26.15
C LEU A 21 -2.98 -14.02 -24.91
N THR A 22 -3.96 -14.25 -24.03
CA THR A 22 -3.96 -13.61 -22.70
C THR A 22 -2.83 -14.18 -21.83
N PHE A 23 -1.81 -13.38 -21.50
CA PHE A 23 -0.73 -13.84 -20.62
C PHE A 23 -1.13 -13.70 -19.16
N ARG A 24 -1.25 -14.86 -18.49
CA ARG A 24 -1.47 -14.96 -17.04
C ARG A 24 -0.31 -15.73 -16.40
N LYS A 25 0.39 -15.11 -15.45
CA LYS A 25 1.46 -15.77 -14.68
C LYS A 25 1.07 -15.88 -13.22
N ASP A 26 1.03 -17.09 -12.67
CA ASP A 26 0.71 -17.24 -11.25
C ASP A 26 2.00 -17.09 -10.41
N LEU A 27 2.15 -15.99 -9.66
CA LEU A 27 3.38 -15.68 -8.89
C LEU A 27 3.50 -16.47 -7.59
N PHE A 28 2.36 -16.82 -6.98
CA PHE A 28 2.31 -17.70 -5.81
C PHE A 28 0.94 -18.34 -5.72
N CYS A 29 0.92 -19.60 -5.34
CA CYS A 29 -0.30 -20.35 -5.12
C CYS A 29 -0.16 -21.02 -3.75
N SER A 30 -1.16 -20.85 -2.90
CA SER A 30 -1.22 -21.55 -1.60
C SER A 30 -2.62 -22.08 -1.39
N THR A 31 -2.68 -23.32 -0.93
CA THR A 31 -3.86 -24.16 -1.03
C THR A 31 -3.97 -24.90 0.29
N GLN A 32 -5.09 -24.74 1.01
CA GLN A 32 -5.25 -25.29 2.35
C GLN A 32 -6.63 -25.92 2.53
N GLN A 33 -6.69 -27.21 2.77
CA GLN A 33 -7.96 -27.90 3.02
C GLN A 33 -8.62 -27.36 4.29
N ILE A 34 -9.82 -26.80 4.13
CA ILE A 34 -10.61 -26.26 5.24
C ILE A 34 -11.54 -27.35 5.81
N TYR A 35 -12.13 -28.17 4.92
CA TYR A 35 -13.04 -29.25 5.29
C TYR A 35 -12.85 -30.48 4.37
N PRO A 36 -12.89 -31.71 4.92
CA PRO A 36 -12.87 -32.07 6.35
C PRO A 36 -11.58 -31.58 7.05
N PRO A 37 -11.64 -31.18 8.34
CA PRO A 37 -10.47 -30.68 9.06
C PRO A 37 -9.43 -31.79 9.23
N ILE A 38 -8.18 -31.49 8.87
CA ILE A 38 -7.04 -32.41 9.07
C ILE A 38 -6.35 -31.99 10.38
N ASP A 39 -6.08 -32.95 11.27
CA ASP A 39 -5.53 -32.71 12.61
C ASP A 39 -4.11 -32.09 12.62
N ASP A 40 -3.41 -32.11 11.47
CA ASP A 40 -2.01 -31.69 11.31
C ASP A 40 -1.77 -30.16 11.30
N GLN A 41 -2.81 -29.33 11.37
CA GLN A 41 -2.68 -27.87 11.23
C GLN A 41 -3.23 -27.07 12.41
N LYS A 42 -2.99 -27.53 13.65
CA LYS A 42 -3.25 -26.72 14.86
C LYS A 42 -2.18 -25.62 15.05
N LYS A 43 -2.13 -24.65 14.14
CA LYS A 43 -1.62 -23.32 14.51
C LYS A 43 -2.60 -22.69 15.49
N SER A 44 -2.08 -21.86 16.40
CA SER A 44 -2.91 -21.12 17.35
C SER A 44 -3.91 -20.23 16.59
N LEU A 45 -5.18 -20.35 16.94
CA LEU A 45 -6.24 -19.54 16.34
C LEU A 45 -6.07 -18.08 16.75
N THR A 46 -6.35 -17.17 15.83
CA THR A 46 -6.38 -15.75 16.16
C THR A 46 -7.58 -15.44 17.05
N HIS A 47 -7.50 -14.35 17.82
CA HIS A 47 -8.61 -13.90 18.66
C HIS A 47 -9.89 -13.63 17.83
N LEU A 48 -9.72 -13.07 16.62
CA LEU A 48 -10.81 -12.88 15.66
C LEU A 48 -11.45 -14.21 15.25
N GLN A 49 -10.64 -15.22 14.92
CA GLN A 49 -11.14 -16.55 14.56
C GLN A 49 -11.91 -17.19 15.72
N GLN A 50 -11.39 -17.13 16.94
CA GLN A 50 -12.08 -17.67 18.13
C GLN A 50 -13.44 -17.01 18.37
N ARG A 51 -13.52 -15.68 18.20
CA ARG A 51 -14.77 -14.93 18.34
C ARG A 51 -15.75 -15.24 17.20
N LEU A 52 -15.28 -15.33 15.95
CA LEU A 52 -16.12 -15.70 14.80
C LEU A 52 -16.65 -17.12 14.90
N LEU A 53 -15.85 -18.08 15.40
CA LEU A 53 -16.29 -19.46 15.64
C LEU A 53 -17.43 -19.51 16.67
N ARG A 54 -17.32 -18.72 17.74
CA ARG A 54 -18.40 -18.59 18.74
C ARG A 54 -19.68 -18.00 18.15
N LYS A 55 -19.58 -17.01 17.26
CA LYS A 55 -20.75 -16.34 16.66
C LYS A 55 -21.40 -17.11 15.50
N LEU A 56 -20.61 -17.78 14.66
CA LEU A 56 -21.08 -18.47 13.45
C LEU A 56 -21.52 -19.92 13.69
N GLY A 57 -21.13 -20.52 14.83
CA GLY A 57 -21.57 -21.84 15.25
C GLY A 57 -20.72 -23.01 14.70
N PRO A 58 -21.22 -24.25 14.80
CA PRO A 58 -20.42 -25.47 14.61
C PRO A 58 -19.96 -25.73 13.17
N ASN A 59 -20.56 -25.06 12.18
CA ASN A 59 -20.21 -25.20 10.77
C ASN A 59 -19.17 -24.17 10.30
N ALA A 60 -18.59 -23.40 11.23
CA ALA A 60 -17.54 -22.45 10.93
C ALA A 60 -16.16 -23.12 11.04
N TYR A 61 -15.36 -22.98 9.99
CA TYR A 61 -14.02 -23.56 9.91
C TYR A 61 -12.99 -22.46 9.68
N PRO A 62 -11.94 -22.38 10.50
CA PRO A 62 -10.93 -21.35 10.37
C PRO A 62 -9.98 -21.65 9.20
N PHE A 63 -9.42 -20.60 8.61
CA PHE A 63 -8.37 -20.70 7.60
C PHE A 63 -7.37 -19.56 7.80
N TYR A 64 -6.11 -19.76 7.38
CA TYR A 64 -5.09 -18.72 7.46
C TYR A 64 -4.13 -18.84 6.27
N PHE A 65 -3.61 -17.71 5.80
CA PHE A 65 -2.66 -17.67 4.69
C PHE A 65 -1.56 -16.67 5.00
N GLU A 66 -0.32 -17.12 4.90
CA GLU A 66 0.85 -16.26 5.05
C GLU A 66 1.33 -15.83 3.66
N ILE A 67 1.32 -14.53 3.42
CA ILE A 67 1.82 -13.96 2.17
C ILE A 67 3.34 -13.74 2.33
N PRO A 68 4.17 -14.28 1.42
CA PRO A 68 5.61 -14.04 1.46
C PRO A 68 5.94 -12.54 1.43
N GLN A 69 6.97 -12.14 2.18
CA GLN A 69 7.35 -10.72 2.28
C GLN A 69 7.81 -10.12 0.94
N ASN A 70 8.37 -10.95 0.05
CA ASN A 70 8.80 -10.56 -1.29
C ASN A 70 7.68 -10.51 -2.33
N ALA A 71 6.44 -10.83 -1.96
CA ALA A 71 5.32 -10.76 -2.89
C ALA A 71 5.04 -9.29 -3.26
N PRO A 72 4.79 -8.97 -4.54
CA PRO A 72 4.60 -7.60 -4.99
C PRO A 72 3.31 -6.98 -4.44
N ALA A 73 3.26 -5.65 -4.32
CA ALA A 73 2.03 -4.96 -3.94
C ALA A 73 0.95 -5.11 -5.02
N SER A 74 -0.31 -4.89 -4.64
CA SER A 74 -1.39 -4.75 -5.61
C SER A 74 -1.20 -3.48 -6.41
N VAL A 75 -1.02 -3.62 -7.72
CA VAL A 75 -0.82 -2.50 -8.65
C VAL A 75 -1.56 -2.81 -9.94
N THR A 76 -2.36 -1.87 -10.42
CA THR A 76 -3.07 -1.93 -11.69
C THR A 76 -2.62 -0.76 -12.57
N LEU A 77 -2.15 -1.06 -13.77
CA LEU A 77 -1.91 -0.08 -14.82
C LEU A 77 -3.20 0.14 -15.59
N GLN A 78 -3.62 1.41 -15.64
CA GLN A 78 -4.79 1.80 -16.40
C GLN A 78 -4.43 2.09 -17.86
N PRO A 79 -5.15 1.50 -18.83
CA PRO A 79 -4.98 1.81 -20.26
C PRO A 79 -5.37 3.27 -20.54
N ALA A 80 -4.82 3.82 -21.62
CA ALA A 80 -5.13 5.19 -22.04
C ALA A 80 -6.58 5.32 -22.54
N ALA A 81 -7.16 6.53 -22.47
CA ALA A 81 -8.40 6.82 -23.17
C ALA A 81 -8.21 6.62 -24.69
N GLY A 82 -8.88 5.60 -25.24
CA GLY A 82 -8.77 5.16 -26.63
C GLY A 82 -8.01 3.85 -26.84
N ASP A 83 -7.39 3.31 -25.80
CA ASP A 83 -6.79 1.98 -25.78
C ASP A 83 -7.88 0.97 -25.35
N THR A 84 -8.16 -0.03 -26.19
CA THR A 84 -9.18 -1.06 -25.94
C THR A 84 -8.67 -2.17 -25.01
N GLY A 85 -7.43 -2.08 -24.56
CA GLY A 85 -6.83 -3.11 -23.73
C GLY A 85 -7.41 -3.25 -22.33
N LYS A 86 -7.46 -4.49 -21.86
CA LYS A 86 -7.85 -4.81 -20.47
C LYS A 86 -6.78 -4.27 -19.50
N PRO A 87 -7.18 -3.80 -18.31
CA PRO A 87 -6.22 -3.33 -17.31
C PRO A 87 -5.26 -4.46 -16.91
N CYS A 88 -3.98 -4.11 -16.91
CA CYS A 88 -2.85 -4.98 -16.60
C CYS A 88 -2.42 -4.76 -15.15
N GLY A 89 -2.20 -5.81 -14.37
CA GLY A 89 -1.98 -5.64 -12.93
C GLY A 89 -1.66 -6.89 -12.14
N VAL A 90 -1.24 -6.64 -10.90
CA VAL A 90 -1.02 -7.62 -9.85
C VAL A 90 -2.25 -7.64 -8.94
N ASP A 91 -3.04 -8.70 -9.03
CA ASP A 91 -4.23 -8.90 -8.20
C ASP A 91 -4.04 -10.09 -7.25
N TYR A 92 -4.64 -9.98 -6.06
CA TYR A 92 -4.71 -11.08 -5.10
C TYR A 92 -6.14 -11.61 -5.05
N GLU A 93 -6.32 -12.87 -5.46
CA GLU A 93 -7.61 -13.55 -5.46
C GLU A 93 -7.65 -14.61 -4.36
N LEU A 94 -8.61 -14.46 -3.46
CA LEU A 94 -9.00 -15.46 -2.47
C LEU A 94 -10.17 -16.25 -3.05
N LYS A 95 -9.93 -17.52 -3.35
CA LYS A 95 -10.95 -18.42 -3.88
C LYS A 95 -11.24 -19.56 -2.91
N THR A 96 -12.51 -19.78 -2.66
CA THR A 96 -13.02 -20.94 -1.90
C THR A 96 -13.98 -21.69 -2.80
N TYR A 97 -13.88 -23.01 -2.86
CA TYR A 97 -14.79 -23.83 -3.64
C TYR A 97 -15.01 -25.19 -2.99
N VAL A 98 -16.17 -25.78 -3.27
CA VAL A 98 -16.49 -27.16 -2.89
C VAL A 98 -16.17 -28.07 -4.07
N ALA A 99 -15.37 -29.09 -3.83
CA ALA A 99 -15.01 -30.14 -4.80
C ALA A 99 -14.85 -31.48 -4.08
N GLU A 100 -15.21 -32.56 -4.77
CA GLU A 100 -15.14 -33.93 -4.23
C GLU A 100 -13.70 -34.46 -4.26
N THR A 101 -12.94 -34.12 -5.30
CA THR A 101 -11.52 -34.48 -5.46
C THR A 101 -10.66 -33.23 -5.67
N SER A 102 -9.37 -33.32 -5.34
CA SER A 102 -8.41 -32.20 -5.46
C SER A 102 -8.15 -31.74 -6.89
N GLU A 103 -8.43 -32.61 -7.87
CA GLU A 103 -8.20 -32.37 -9.30
C GLU A 103 -9.45 -31.86 -10.04
N ASP A 104 -10.60 -31.86 -9.38
CA ASP A 104 -11.86 -31.48 -10.00
C ASP A 104 -11.92 -29.98 -10.32
N LYS A 105 -12.54 -29.65 -11.45
CA LYS A 105 -12.68 -28.27 -11.90
C LYS A 105 -13.73 -27.58 -11.04
N SER A 106 -13.32 -26.54 -10.33
CA SER A 106 -14.23 -25.71 -9.52
C SER A 106 -15.47 -25.26 -10.32
N HIS A 107 -16.67 -25.54 -9.82
CA HIS A 107 -17.92 -25.05 -10.40
C HIS A 107 -18.23 -23.62 -9.94
N LYS A 108 -18.75 -22.78 -10.84
CA LYS A 108 -19.11 -21.37 -10.51
C LYS A 108 -20.10 -21.29 -9.35
N ARG A 109 -21.14 -22.13 -9.35
CA ARG A 109 -22.21 -22.17 -8.34
C ARG A 109 -21.73 -22.50 -6.92
N SER A 110 -20.61 -23.20 -6.79
CA SER A 110 -20.06 -23.66 -5.51
C SER A 110 -18.71 -23.02 -5.21
N SER A 111 -18.42 -21.89 -5.86
CA SER A 111 -17.17 -21.15 -5.68
C SER A 111 -17.44 -19.70 -5.31
N VAL A 112 -16.75 -19.22 -4.29
CA VAL A 112 -16.73 -17.81 -3.88
C VAL A 112 -15.35 -17.25 -4.16
N ARG A 113 -15.29 -16.05 -4.74
CA ARG A 113 -14.05 -15.34 -5.09
C ARG A 113 -14.07 -13.95 -4.47
N LEU A 114 -12.99 -13.61 -3.78
CA LEU A 114 -12.80 -12.34 -3.10
C LEU A 114 -11.47 -11.73 -3.56
N ALA A 115 -11.50 -10.52 -4.10
CA ALA A 115 -10.31 -9.81 -4.56
C ALA A 115 -9.73 -8.92 -3.44
N ILE A 116 -8.66 -9.39 -2.79
CA ILE A 116 -7.95 -8.65 -1.74
C ILE A 116 -6.84 -7.78 -2.34
N ARG A 117 -6.36 -6.77 -1.59
CA ARG A 117 -5.22 -5.93 -1.97
C ARG A 117 -4.09 -6.11 -0.98
N LYS A 118 -2.86 -6.19 -1.48
CA LYS A 118 -1.65 -6.09 -0.67
C LYS A 118 -1.10 -4.67 -0.77
N LEU A 119 -1.25 -3.88 0.28
CA LEU A 119 -0.66 -2.56 0.40
C LEU A 119 0.75 -2.66 0.98
N THR A 120 1.65 -1.79 0.53
CA THR A 120 2.99 -1.65 1.11
C THR A 120 3.00 -0.42 1.99
N TYR A 121 3.25 -0.64 3.28
CA TYR A 121 3.49 0.43 4.23
C TYR A 121 4.98 0.73 4.31
N ALA A 122 5.28 2.00 4.50
CA ALA A 122 6.63 2.48 4.71
C ALA A 122 7.28 1.96 5.99
N PRO A 123 8.61 1.76 6.03
CA PRO A 123 9.35 1.63 7.27
C PRO A 123 9.30 2.94 8.07
N GLU A 124 9.27 2.86 9.41
CA GLU A 124 9.25 4.03 10.32
C GLU A 124 10.60 4.71 10.49
N ILE A 125 11.60 4.32 9.69
CA ILE A 125 12.95 4.81 9.85
C ILE A 125 13.04 6.18 9.16
N PRO A 126 13.36 7.27 9.89
CA PRO A 126 13.57 8.56 9.29
C PRO A 126 14.80 8.48 8.39
N ALA A 127 14.60 8.74 7.11
CA ALA A 127 15.66 8.76 6.11
C ALA A 127 16.15 10.20 5.90
N PRO A 128 17.42 10.42 5.49
CA PRO A 128 17.95 11.75 5.27
C PRO A 128 17.18 12.47 4.15
N GLN A 129 17.11 13.79 4.24
CA GLN A 129 16.48 14.60 3.19
C GLN A 129 17.22 14.40 1.84
N PRO A 130 16.50 14.09 0.75
CA PRO A 130 17.14 13.93 -0.53
C PRO A 130 17.54 15.30 -1.08
N VAL A 131 18.83 15.42 -1.42
CA VAL A 131 19.44 16.61 -2.01
C VAL A 131 20.05 16.25 -3.35
N ILE A 132 19.88 17.12 -4.33
CA ILE A 132 20.60 17.04 -5.60
C ILE A 132 21.13 18.42 -5.96
N GLU A 133 22.41 18.46 -6.33
CA GLU A 133 23.05 19.64 -6.88
C GLU A 133 23.43 19.37 -8.33
N ALA A 134 23.18 20.34 -9.20
CA ALA A 134 23.65 20.33 -10.57
C ALA A 134 24.14 21.72 -10.95
N HIS A 135 25.22 21.76 -11.72
CA HIS A 135 25.72 22.99 -12.31
C HIS A 135 25.69 22.89 -13.83
N LYS A 136 25.62 24.04 -14.50
CA LYS A 136 25.69 24.13 -15.94
C LYS A 136 26.60 25.28 -16.36
N ASP A 137 27.64 24.93 -17.10
CA ASP A 137 28.51 25.89 -17.77
C ASP A 137 27.89 26.34 -19.08
N PHE A 138 28.03 27.63 -19.40
CA PHE A 138 27.62 28.18 -20.68
C PHE A 138 28.84 28.67 -21.45
N MET A 139 28.87 28.39 -22.75
CA MET A 139 29.84 29.00 -23.64
C MET A 139 29.67 30.53 -23.59
N MET A 140 30.80 31.25 -23.46
CA MET A 140 30.85 32.73 -23.32
C MET A 140 30.21 33.29 -22.03
N SER A 141 30.10 32.49 -20.96
CA SER A 141 29.79 32.97 -19.60
C SER A 141 31.03 32.83 -18.71
N PRO A 142 31.34 33.82 -17.85
CA PRO A 142 32.49 33.75 -16.95
C PRO A 142 32.29 32.78 -15.77
N ALA A 143 31.04 32.42 -15.45
CA ALA A 143 30.72 31.54 -14.34
C ALA A 143 29.50 30.62 -14.63
N PRO A 144 29.41 29.47 -13.94
CA PRO A 144 28.30 28.51 -14.06
C PRO A 144 27.00 29.01 -13.42
N LEU A 145 25.91 28.36 -13.81
CA LEU A 145 24.63 28.35 -13.09
C LEU A 145 24.61 27.15 -12.14
N HIS A 146 24.39 27.38 -10.85
CA HIS A 146 24.17 26.32 -9.88
C HIS A 146 22.69 26.17 -9.56
N LEU A 147 22.25 24.93 -9.48
CA LEU A 147 20.91 24.52 -9.08
C LEU A 147 21.05 23.49 -7.96
N GLU A 148 20.54 23.84 -6.80
CA GLU A 148 20.39 22.92 -5.68
C GLU A 148 18.90 22.73 -5.41
N CYS A 149 18.48 21.48 -5.29
CA CYS A 149 17.10 21.13 -4.97
C CYS A 149 17.08 20.15 -3.80
N THR A 150 16.23 20.42 -2.82
CA THR A 150 16.03 19.59 -1.62
C THR A 150 14.55 19.31 -1.41
N LEU A 151 14.23 18.10 -0.93
CA LEU A 151 12.89 17.79 -0.42
C LEU A 151 12.86 17.86 1.10
N ASP A 152 11.71 18.17 1.70
CA ASP A 152 11.55 18.15 3.16
C ASP A 152 11.60 16.73 3.75
N LYS A 153 11.12 15.74 2.99
CA LYS A 153 11.15 14.32 3.36
C LYS A 153 11.55 13.46 2.16
N GLU A 154 12.11 12.28 2.43
CA GLU A 154 12.27 11.24 1.39
C GLU A 154 10.96 10.49 1.13
N MET A 155 10.06 10.49 2.10
CA MET A 155 8.87 9.68 2.14
C MET A 155 7.63 10.51 2.43
N TYR A 156 6.58 10.26 1.66
CA TYR A 156 5.29 10.96 1.77
C TYR A 156 4.15 9.97 1.79
N TYR A 157 3.07 10.38 2.44
CA TYR A 157 1.80 9.67 2.38
C TYR A 157 0.92 10.16 1.24
N HIS A 158 0.03 9.29 0.76
CA HIS A 158 -1.00 9.71 -0.20
C HIS A 158 -1.83 10.86 0.35
N GLY A 159 -1.95 11.94 -0.44
CA GLY A 159 -2.65 13.16 -0.03
C GLY A 159 -1.80 14.18 0.72
N GLU A 160 -0.57 13.83 1.13
CA GLU A 160 0.37 14.77 1.74
C GLU A 160 0.99 15.70 0.69
N SER A 161 1.22 16.97 1.08
CA SER A 161 1.90 17.94 0.24
C SER A 161 3.42 17.82 0.37
N ILE A 162 4.09 17.69 -0.76
CA ILE A 162 5.54 17.58 -0.93
C ILE A 162 6.12 18.99 -1.06
N ASN A 163 7.09 19.34 -0.22
CA ASN A 163 7.73 20.65 -0.29
C ASN A 163 9.12 20.51 -0.93
N VAL A 164 9.30 21.22 -2.04
CA VAL A 164 10.52 21.22 -2.84
C VAL A 164 11.19 22.57 -2.67
N ASN A 165 12.31 22.61 -1.97
CA ASN A 165 13.13 23.80 -1.86
C ASN A 165 14.09 23.86 -3.05
N VAL A 166 13.99 24.94 -3.82
CA VAL A 166 14.81 25.17 -5.01
C VAL A 166 15.65 26.41 -4.79
N VAL A 167 16.97 26.21 -4.80
CA VAL A 167 17.99 27.25 -4.69
C VAL A 167 18.71 27.35 -6.02
N VAL A 168 18.63 28.52 -6.64
CA VAL A 168 19.27 28.81 -7.91
C VAL A 168 20.29 29.92 -7.67
N THR A 169 21.56 29.61 -7.90
CA THR A 169 22.65 30.59 -7.83
C THR A 169 23.11 30.88 -9.25
N ASN A 170 22.64 31.98 -9.82
CA ASN A 170 22.95 32.36 -11.19
C ASN A 170 24.14 33.32 -11.21
N ASN A 171 25.36 32.79 -11.27
CA ASN A 171 26.56 33.60 -11.51
C ASN A 171 26.80 33.87 -13.00
N SER A 172 25.94 33.35 -13.88
CA SER A 172 26.09 33.48 -15.33
C SER A 172 25.55 34.82 -15.84
N ASN A 173 25.95 35.17 -17.07
CA ASN A 173 25.39 36.31 -17.80
C ASN A 173 24.06 36.00 -18.50
N LYS A 174 23.45 34.83 -18.26
CA LYS A 174 22.20 34.41 -18.91
C LYS A 174 20.99 34.67 -18.01
N THR A 175 19.88 35.07 -18.64
CA THR A 175 18.58 35.24 -17.98
C THR A 175 17.82 33.92 -17.95
N LEU A 176 17.27 33.54 -16.78
CA LEU A 176 16.41 32.37 -16.68
C LEU A 176 14.99 32.76 -17.04
N ARG A 177 14.38 32.07 -18.01
CA ARG A 177 13.03 32.40 -18.49
C ARG A 177 11.96 31.81 -17.59
N LYS A 178 12.18 30.59 -17.10
CA LYS A 178 11.14 29.80 -16.43
C LYS A 178 11.73 28.68 -15.58
N ILE A 179 11.06 28.38 -14.46
CA ILE A 179 11.30 27.18 -13.66
C ILE A 179 10.03 26.32 -13.74
N ARG A 180 10.16 25.07 -14.20
CA ARG A 180 9.05 24.11 -14.29
C ARG A 180 9.26 22.99 -13.28
N ILE A 181 8.33 22.84 -12.35
CA ILE A 181 8.34 21.78 -11.33
C ILE A 181 7.09 20.90 -11.44
N SER A 182 5.92 21.51 -11.70
CA SER A 182 4.68 20.82 -12.09
C SER A 182 3.66 21.76 -12.76
N GLY A 183 3.82 23.08 -12.58
CA GLY A 183 3.00 24.11 -13.23
C GLY A 183 3.80 25.03 -14.15
N ASN A 184 3.08 25.90 -14.85
CA ASN A 184 3.62 26.84 -15.81
C ASN A 184 4.00 28.18 -15.13
N GLU A 185 4.60 28.17 -13.93
CA GLU A 185 5.07 29.39 -13.27
C GLU A 185 6.41 29.83 -13.88
N GLY A 186 6.53 31.11 -14.24
CA GLY A 186 7.78 31.65 -14.77
C GLY A 186 7.88 33.12 -14.44
N PHE A 187 8.79 33.46 -13.53
CA PHE A 187 9.29 34.82 -13.40
C PHE A 187 10.70 34.86 -14.01
N PRO A 188 11.04 35.86 -14.83
CA PRO A 188 12.38 35.98 -15.35
C PRO A 188 13.36 36.28 -14.22
N ILE A 189 14.34 35.41 -14.00
CA ILE A 189 15.42 35.66 -13.02
C ILE A 189 16.52 36.43 -13.74
N THR A 190 16.82 37.62 -13.24
CA THR A 190 17.83 38.53 -13.78
C THR A 190 19.22 37.86 -13.75
N PRO A 191 20.11 38.14 -14.71
CA PRO A 191 21.50 37.70 -14.65
C PRO A 191 22.17 38.10 -13.33
N CYS A 192 23.10 37.29 -12.82
CA CYS A 192 23.82 37.55 -11.58
C CYS A 192 22.94 37.66 -10.31
N SER A 193 21.77 36.99 -10.29
CA SER A 193 20.86 37.00 -9.13
C SER A 193 20.54 35.59 -8.63
N ASN A 194 20.36 35.46 -7.32
CA ASN A 194 20.02 34.19 -6.69
C ASN A 194 18.51 34.13 -6.43
N LEU A 195 17.92 32.95 -6.55
CA LEU A 195 16.54 32.68 -6.21
C LEU A 195 16.47 31.51 -5.23
N THR A 196 15.82 31.72 -4.10
CA THR A 196 15.42 30.65 -3.19
C THR A 196 13.90 30.66 -3.11
N LYS A 197 13.25 29.55 -3.48
CA LYS A 197 11.79 29.42 -3.40
C LYS A 197 11.41 27.99 -3.03
N VAL A 198 10.45 27.87 -2.13
CA VAL A 198 9.82 26.59 -1.77
C VAL A 198 8.55 26.43 -2.59
N TYR A 199 8.41 25.28 -3.24
CA TYR A 199 7.23 24.90 -4.02
C TYR A 199 6.53 23.73 -3.36
N SER A 200 5.20 23.78 -3.30
CA SER A 200 4.40 22.69 -2.71
C SER A 200 3.63 21.94 -3.79
N LEU A 201 3.71 20.60 -3.78
CA LEU A 201 3.12 19.70 -4.77
C LEU A 201 2.30 18.63 -4.07
N THR A 202 1.07 18.36 -4.51
CA THR A 202 0.25 17.28 -3.93
C THR A 202 -0.11 16.26 -5.00
N PRO A 203 0.49 15.05 -4.99
CA PRO A 203 0.23 14.01 -6.00
C PRO A 203 -1.12 13.31 -5.71
N LEU A 204 -2.22 13.90 -6.18
CA LEU A 204 -3.56 13.33 -6.05
C LEU A 204 -3.98 12.57 -7.30
N LEU A 205 -4.67 11.44 -7.13
CA LEU A 205 -5.29 10.72 -8.24
C LEU A 205 -6.29 11.60 -9.01
N ALA A 206 -7.07 12.42 -8.29
CA ALA A 206 -8.07 13.31 -8.87
C ALA A 206 -7.51 14.24 -9.96
N ASN A 207 -6.29 14.74 -9.77
CA ASN A 207 -5.63 15.68 -10.70
C ASN A 207 -4.93 14.99 -11.87
N ASN A 208 -4.88 13.66 -11.88
CA ASN A 208 -4.11 12.90 -12.85
C ASN A 208 -4.97 11.88 -13.62
N LYS A 209 -6.29 11.79 -13.38
CA LYS A 209 -7.20 10.76 -13.96
C LYS A 209 -7.15 10.68 -15.49
N ASP A 210 -6.84 11.78 -16.15
CA ASP A 210 -6.73 11.96 -17.60
C ASP A 210 -5.39 11.52 -18.18
N LYS A 211 -4.38 11.28 -17.33
CA LYS A 211 -3.04 10.90 -17.77
C LYS A 211 -2.97 9.42 -18.16
N ARG A 212 -2.21 9.14 -19.22
CA ARG A 212 -2.04 7.79 -19.77
C ARG A 212 -1.11 6.94 -18.90
N GLY A 213 -1.42 5.65 -18.76
CA GLY A 213 -0.51 4.66 -18.17
C GLY A 213 -0.28 4.81 -16.66
N LEU A 214 -1.28 5.31 -15.92
CA LEU A 214 -1.17 5.47 -14.47
C LEU A 214 -1.16 4.13 -13.76
N ALA A 215 -0.23 4.00 -12.81
CA ALA A 215 -0.22 2.92 -11.84
C ALA A 215 -1.10 3.29 -10.63
N LEU A 216 -2.09 2.45 -10.36
CA LEU A 216 -3.05 2.58 -9.27
C LEU A 216 -2.88 1.41 -8.29
N ASP A 217 -3.24 1.59 -7.02
CA ASP A 217 -3.28 0.49 -6.04
C ASP A 217 -4.55 -0.39 -6.16
N GLY A 218 -5.43 -0.04 -7.10
CA GLY A 218 -6.73 -0.65 -7.31
C GLY A 218 -7.29 -0.38 -8.70
N LYS A 219 -8.60 -0.61 -8.86
CA LYS A 219 -9.30 -0.32 -10.13
C LYS A 219 -9.91 1.07 -10.05
N LEU A 220 -9.78 1.87 -11.11
CA LEU A 220 -10.30 3.25 -11.13
C LEU A 220 -11.79 3.37 -10.75
N LYS A 221 -12.59 2.33 -10.96
CA LYS A 221 -14.01 2.32 -10.60
C LYS A 221 -14.31 2.31 -9.09
N HIS A 222 -13.33 1.99 -8.24
CA HIS A 222 -13.55 1.93 -6.80
C HIS A 222 -13.15 3.25 -6.13
N GLU A 223 -13.93 3.66 -5.13
CA GLU A 223 -13.70 4.89 -4.36
C GLU A 223 -12.41 4.85 -3.53
N ASP A 224 -12.05 3.67 -3.05
CA ASP A 224 -10.85 3.40 -2.24
C ASP A 224 -9.53 3.36 -3.04
N THR A 225 -9.53 3.79 -4.30
CA THR A 225 -8.37 3.66 -5.18
C THR A 225 -7.52 4.92 -5.15
N ASN A 226 -6.23 4.74 -4.92
CA ASN A 226 -5.22 5.80 -4.95
C ASN A 226 -4.16 5.52 -6.01
N LEU A 227 -3.20 6.43 -6.14
CA LEU A 227 -1.97 6.17 -6.88
C LEU A 227 -1.27 4.95 -6.27
N ALA A 228 -0.59 4.17 -7.10
CA ALA A 228 0.17 3.03 -6.59
C ALA A 228 1.25 3.50 -5.61
N SER A 229 1.50 2.73 -4.56
CA SER A 229 2.64 3.03 -3.67
C SER A 229 3.95 2.68 -4.37
N ALA A 230 5.03 3.38 -4.02
CA ALA A 230 6.37 3.10 -4.53
C ALA A 230 6.81 1.67 -4.19
N THR A 231 7.42 0.99 -5.16
CA THR A 231 7.89 -0.38 -4.99
C THR A 231 9.22 -0.38 -4.25
N ILE A 232 9.22 -0.85 -3.00
CA ILE A 232 10.44 -0.99 -2.18
C ILE A 232 11.19 -2.26 -2.61
N ILE A 233 12.30 -2.09 -3.32
CA ILE A 233 13.16 -3.20 -3.76
C ILE A 233 14.16 -3.52 -2.64
N ARG A 234 13.95 -4.64 -1.93
CA ARG A 234 14.90 -5.09 -0.89
C ARG A 234 16.12 -5.82 -1.47
N ASN A 235 15.93 -6.58 -2.56
CA ASN A 235 16.99 -7.37 -3.21
C ASN A 235 16.92 -7.22 -4.74
N THR A 236 18.01 -6.73 -5.35
CA THR A 236 18.12 -6.45 -6.79
C THR A 236 17.96 -7.70 -7.68
N THR A 237 18.28 -8.89 -7.16
CA THR A 237 18.25 -10.17 -7.90
C THR A 237 16.84 -10.66 -8.25
N GLN A 238 15.79 -10.13 -7.61
CA GLN A 238 14.40 -10.58 -7.81
C GLN A 238 13.52 -9.56 -8.56
N LYS A 239 14.12 -8.61 -9.29
CA LYS A 239 13.36 -7.56 -10.02
C LYS A 239 12.26 -8.12 -10.93
N GLU A 240 12.50 -9.25 -11.57
CA GLU A 240 11.52 -9.90 -12.47
C GLU A 240 10.31 -10.50 -11.73
N ASN A 241 10.43 -10.77 -10.42
CA ASN A 241 9.35 -11.32 -9.60
C ASN A 241 8.43 -10.25 -9.01
N LEU A 242 8.80 -8.97 -9.15
CA LEU A 242 8.04 -7.83 -8.61
C LEU A 242 6.89 -7.39 -9.51
N GLY A 243 6.82 -7.89 -10.75
CA GLY A 243 5.79 -7.52 -11.72
C GLY A 243 5.92 -6.06 -12.15
N ILE A 244 5.15 -5.17 -11.53
CA ILE A 244 5.14 -3.74 -11.85
C ILE A 244 5.97 -2.98 -10.81
N ILE A 245 6.97 -2.23 -11.28
CA ILE A 245 7.82 -1.38 -10.44
C ILE A 245 7.32 0.06 -10.57
N VAL A 246 6.90 0.64 -9.45
CA VAL A 246 6.44 2.03 -9.37
C VAL A 246 7.50 2.86 -8.66
N GLN A 247 7.97 3.92 -9.31
CA GLN A 247 8.94 4.86 -8.76
C GLN A 247 8.45 6.28 -8.97
N TYR A 248 8.58 7.10 -7.93
CA TYR A 248 8.22 8.51 -7.97
C TYR A 248 9.48 9.39 -7.96
N LYS A 249 9.40 10.48 -8.71
CA LYS A 249 10.45 11.50 -8.77
C LYS A 249 9.85 12.88 -9.02
N VAL A 250 10.39 13.89 -8.34
CA VAL A 250 10.14 15.30 -8.62
C VAL A 250 11.16 15.75 -9.66
N LYS A 251 10.69 16.32 -10.77
CA LYS A 251 11.56 16.86 -11.81
C LYS A 251 11.52 18.39 -11.80
N VAL A 252 12.66 19.01 -11.49
CA VAL A 252 12.83 20.46 -11.54
C VAL A 252 13.57 20.80 -12.82
N LYS A 253 12.98 21.63 -13.68
CA LYS A 253 13.53 22.02 -14.98
C LYS A 253 13.63 23.54 -15.10
N ILE A 254 14.84 24.06 -15.24
CA ILE A 254 15.14 25.46 -15.48
C ILE A 254 15.34 25.68 -16.99
N ILE A 255 14.62 26.65 -17.54
CA ILE A 255 14.70 27.07 -18.94
C ILE A 255 15.55 28.34 -19.01
N VAL A 256 16.72 28.23 -19.62
CA VAL A 256 17.68 29.33 -19.77
C VAL A 256 17.52 29.97 -21.14
N ALA A 257 17.53 31.31 -21.21
CA ALA A 257 17.52 32.00 -22.50
C ALA A 257 18.80 31.67 -23.29
N MET A 258 18.63 31.03 -24.45
CA MET A 258 19.72 30.70 -25.39
C MET A 258 20.90 29.90 -24.77
N GLY A 259 20.62 29.04 -23.78
CA GLY A 259 21.63 28.22 -23.09
C GLY A 259 21.24 26.76 -22.88
N GLY A 260 20.09 26.33 -23.42
CA GLY A 260 19.50 25.02 -23.18
C GLY A 260 19.01 24.83 -21.74
N ASP A 261 18.19 23.82 -21.52
CA ASP A 261 17.56 23.61 -20.20
C ASP A 261 18.51 22.89 -19.23
N LEU A 262 18.35 23.14 -17.92
CA LEU A 262 18.96 22.39 -16.84
C LEU A 262 17.85 21.65 -16.09
N ALA A 263 17.97 20.34 -15.90
CA ALA A 263 16.95 19.55 -15.21
C ALA A 263 17.58 18.61 -14.20
N VAL A 264 16.97 18.54 -13.02
CA VAL A 264 17.33 17.61 -11.94
C VAL A 264 16.12 16.80 -11.52
N GLU A 265 16.36 15.59 -11.05
CA GLU A 265 15.32 14.64 -10.65
C GLU A 265 15.59 14.15 -9.22
N LEU A 266 14.66 14.43 -8.31
CA LEU A 266 14.72 14.02 -6.91
C LEU A 266 13.81 12.80 -6.71
N PRO A 267 14.36 11.61 -6.41
CA PRO A 267 13.54 10.44 -6.10
C PRO A 267 12.87 10.60 -4.73
N PHE A 268 11.65 10.07 -4.60
CA PHE A 268 10.97 9.97 -3.32
C PHE A 268 10.09 8.72 -3.26
N THR A 269 9.71 8.32 -2.04
CA THR A 269 8.87 7.15 -1.78
C THR A 269 7.47 7.58 -1.38
N LEU A 270 6.47 7.27 -2.20
CA LEU A 270 5.05 7.49 -1.88
C LEU A 270 4.43 6.22 -1.29
N THR A 271 3.82 6.28 -0.12
CA THR A 271 3.23 5.09 0.55
C THR A 271 1.92 5.39 1.26
N HIS A 272 1.27 4.34 1.77
CA HIS A 272 0.13 4.47 2.67
C HIS A 272 0.58 4.66 4.14
N PRO A 273 -0.16 5.44 4.94
CA PRO A 273 0.08 5.53 6.38
C PRO A 273 -0.20 4.18 7.02
N LYS A 274 0.62 3.79 8.00
CA LYS A 274 0.34 2.57 8.77
C LYS A 274 -0.95 2.76 9.56
N PRO A 275 -1.82 1.74 9.65
CA PRO A 275 -2.91 1.77 10.61
C PRO A 275 -2.32 1.86 12.03
N PRO A 276 -3.01 2.53 12.97
CA PRO A 276 -2.59 2.56 14.35
C PRO A 276 -2.48 1.11 14.88
N PRO A 277 -1.50 0.82 15.76
CA PRO A 277 -1.38 -0.50 16.35
C PRO A 277 -2.69 -0.82 17.09
N THR A 278 -3.36 -1.91 16.70
CA THR A 278 -4.47 -2.44 17.49
C THR A 278 -3.97 -2.67 18.92
N PRO A 279 -4.69 -2.18 19.95
CA PRO A 279 -4.28 -2.40 21.32
C PRO A 279 -4.13 -3.90 21.58
N PRO A 280 -3.11 -4.32 22.34
CA PRO A 280 -2.95 -5.73 22.69
C PRO A 280 -4.21 -6.20 23.43
N PRO A 281 -4.70 -7.42 23.15
CA PRO A 281 -5.82 -7.98 23.91
C PRO A 281 -5.41 -8.06 25.39
N SER A 282 -6.29 -7.59 26.26
CA SER A 282 -6.13 -7.61 27.71
C SER A 282 -5.65 -8.99 28.19
N ARG A 283 -4.62 -8.98 29.05
CA ARG A 283 -3.98 -10.14 29.69
C ARG A 283 -5.01 -11.20 30.10
N GLN A 284 -4.74 -12.47 29.75
CA GLN A 284 -5.34 -13.61 30.42
C GLN A 284 -4.85 -13.62 31.89
N LEU A 285 -5.78 -13.57 32.84
CA LEU A 285 -5.49 -13.83 34.25
C LEU A 285 -5.22 -15.33 34.40
N GLU A 286 -3.97 -15.69 34.67
CA GLU A 286 -3.61 -17.04 35.11
C GLU A 286 -4.17 -17.26 36.52
N PHE A 287 -5.15 -18.14 36.65
CA PHE A 287 -5.63 -18.62 37.93
C PHE A 287 -4.58 -19.55 38.54
N ILE A 288 -3.78 -19.05 39.48
CA ILE A 288 -2.91 -19.88 40.32
C ILE A 288 -3.78 -20.52 41.40
N SER A 289 -3.99 -21.83 41.29
CA SER A 289 -4.60 -22.66 42.34
C SER A 289 -3.59 -22.87 43.48
N ASN A 290 -3.68 -22.08 44.55
CA ASN A 290 -2.93 -22.36 45.78
C ASN A 290 -3.70 -23.35 46.66
N GLN A 291 -3.21 -24.59 46.69
CA GLN A 291 -3.50 -25.54 47.77
C GLN A 291 -2.76 -25.07 49.04
N GLN A 292 -3.50 -25.00 50.14
CA GLN A 292 -2.99 -24.71 51.49
C GLN A 292 -2.16 -25.88 52.04
N ASN A 293 -1.10 -25.57 52.80
CA ASN A 293 -0.76 -26.23 54.06
C ASN A 293 0.28 -25.38 54.84
N THR A 294 -0.17 -24.84 55.99
CA THR A 294 0.43 -24.79 57.35
C THR A 294 1.97 -24.98 57.47
N ASP A 295 2.76 -24.20 58.23
CA ASP A 295 2.57 -23.61 59.57
C ASP A 295 3.67 -22.56 59.89
N ASP A 296 3.44 -21.81 60.97
CA ASP A 296 4.38 -21.10 61.88
C ASP A 296 4.67 -19.58 61.78
N GLN A 297 4.04 -18.89 62.75
CA GLN A 297 4.55 -17.86 63.69
C GLN A 297 4.90 -16.41 63.26
N GLN A 298 4.01 -15.50 63.70
CA GLN A 298 4.21 -14.20 64.38
C GLN A 298 5.06 -13.10 63.70
N VAL A 299 4.44 -11.97 63.35
CA VAL A 299 4.37 -10.69 64.11
C VAL A 299 3.56 -9.68 63.27
N ILE A 300 2.70 -8.92 63.94
CA ILE A 300 1.78 -7.93 63.38
C ILE A 300 2.57 -6.69 62.93
N ASP A 301 2.51 -6.35 61.64
CA ASP A 301 2.59 -4.96 61.17
C ASP A 301 1.51 -4.76 60.12
N VAL A 302 0.68 -3.74 60.30
CA VAL A 302 -0.51 -3.48 59.47
C VAL A 302 -0.08 -2.63 58.28
N PRO A 303 -0.10 -3.11 57.02
CA PRO A 303 0.01 -2.23 55.89
C PRO A 303 -1.38 -1.68 55.60
N VAL A 304 -1.52 -0.36 55.72
CA VAL A 304 -2.71 0.40 55.31
C VAL A 304 -3.04 0.07 53.85
N ASP A 305 -4.21 -0.53 53.64
CA ASP A 305 -4.78 -0.79 52.31
C ASP A 305 -4.97 0.53 51.56
N HIS A 306 -4.15 0.77 50.55
CA HIS A 306 -4.36 1.83 49.55
C HIS A 306 -5.04 1.29 48.28
N ASN A 307 -6.01 0.39 48.42
CA ASN A 307 -6.84 -0.09 47.30
C ASN A 307 -8.33 -0.04 47.65
N LEU A 308 -8.83 1.17 47.94
CA LEU A 308 -10.25 1.49 48.13
C LEU A 308 -11.01 1.67 46.79
N ILE A 309 -10.80 0.78 45.82
CA ILE A 309 -11.71 0.65 44.67
C ILE A 309 -11.90 -0.84 44.36
N GLN A 310 -12.63 -1.51 45.24
CA GLN A 310 -13.47 -2.64 44.83
C GLN A 310 -14.63 -2.05 44.02
N LEU A 311 -14.49 -2.08 42.69
CA LEU A 311 -15.65 -2.08 41.80
C LEU A 311 -15.90 -3.55 41.48
N ASP A 312 -16.91 -4.11 42.13
CA ASP A 312 -17.49 -5.40 41.82
C ASP A 312 -17.91 -5.43 40.34
N THR A 313 -17.04 -5.96 39.48
CA THR A 313 -17.40 -6.41 38.13
C THR A 313 -17.24 -7.91 38.01
N ASN A 314 -17.62 -8.65 39.06
CA ASN A 314 -18.05 -10.04 38.91
C ASN A 314 -19.52 -10.05 38.50
N SER A 315 -19.76 -9.66 37.26
CA SER A 315 -20.94 -10.06 36.52
C SER A 315 -20.43 -10.73 35.25
N ASP A 316 -20.31 -12.06 35.33
CA ASP A 316 -20.37 -12.97 34.20
C ASP A 316 -21.61 -12.63 33.36
N ASN A 317 -21.46 -11.69 32.44
CA ASN A 317 -22.43 -11.42 31.41
C ASN A 317 -21.74 -11.70 30.05
N PRO A 318 -21.93 -12.88 29.44
CA PRO A 318 -21.26 -13.26 28.20
C PRO A 318 -21.78 -12.50 26.96
N GLY A 319 -22.41 -11.33 27.13
CA GLY A 319 -23.35 -10.78 26.18
C GLY A 319 -23.15 -9.32 25.78
N HIS A 320 -21.99 -8.69 25.99
CA HIS A 320 -21.88 -7.25 25.71
C HIS A 320 -20.63 -6.70 24.99
N ASP A 321 -19.75 -7.53 24.42
CA ASP A 321 -18.51 -6.99 23.81
C ASP A 321 -18.21 -7.40 22.36
N ASP A 322 -19.12 -8.03 21.61
CA ASP A 322 -18.79 -8.49 20.26
C ASP A 322 -19.94 -8.35 19.24
N ASP A 323 -20.41 -7.11 19.04
CA ASP A 323 -21.29 -6.75 17.92
C ASP A 323 -20.51 -6.76 16.59
N PHE A 324 -20.22 -7.95 16.06
CA PHE A 324 -19.80 -8.05 14.67
C PHE A 324 -20.90 -7.52 13.76
N ILE A 325 -20.59 -6.46 13.03
CA ILE A 325 -21.38 -5.96 11.90
C ILE A 325 -20.82 -6.64 10.65
N PHE A 326 -21.65 -7.47 10.01
CA PHE A 326 -21.28 -8.10 8.74
C PHE A 326 -21.63 -7.16 7.60
N GLU A 327 -20.61 -6.78 6.84
CA GLU A 327 -20.74 -5.97 5.63
C GLU A 327 -20.41 -6.78 4.39
N GLU A 328 -20.88 -6.31 3.25
CA GLU A 328 -20.56 -6.93 1.96
C GLU A 328 -19.08 -6.68 1.62
N PHE A 329 -18.40 -7.69 1.07
CA PHE A 329 -17.01 -7.55 0.62
C PHE A 329 -16.88 -6.69 -0.66
N ALA A 330 -17.99 -6.45 -1.36
CA ALA A 330 -17.99 -5.65 -2.58
C ALA A 330 -17.55 -4.20 -2.29
N ARG A 331 -16.57 -3.72 -3.05
CA ARG A 331 -16.08 -2.35 -2.92
C ARG A 331 -17.10 -1.36 -3.46
N ILE A 332 -17.27 -0.25 -2.75
CA ILE A 332 -18.08 0.89 -3.16
C ILE A 332 -17.54 1.47 -4.48
N ARG A 333 -18.45 1.67 -5.45
CA ARG A 333 -18.12 2.24 -6.76
C ARG A 333 -18.21 3.76 -6.70
N LEU A 334 -17.30 4.43 -7.40
CA LEU A 334 -17.37 5.87 -7.59
C LEU A 334 -18.64 6.25 -8.36
N LYS A 335 -19.43 7.16 -7.79
CA LYS A 335 -20.60 7.75 -8.47
C LYS A 335 -20.14 8.49 -9.73
N GLY A 336 -20.69 8.13 -10.89
CA GLY A 336 -20.42 8.78 -12.18
C GLY A 336 -19.40 8.09 -13.10
N HIS A 337 -18.89 6.89 -12.76
CA HIS A 337 -18.09 6.08 -13.70
C HIS A 337 -18.97 5.05 -14.44
N GLU A 338 -19.90 5.55 -15.25
CA GLU A 338 -20.58 4.73 -16.26
C GLU A 338 -19.65 4.58 -17.48
N SER A 339 -18.62 3.75 -17.35
CA SER A 339 -18.04 3.11 -18.53
C SER A 339 -18.95 1.93 -18.88
N GLY A 340 -19.72 2.06 -19.96
CA GLY A 340 -20.71 1.09 -20.45
C GLY A 340 -20.11 -0.25 -20.92
N HIS A 341 -19.48 -0.97 -20.02
CA HIS A 341 -19.25 -2.40 -20.12
C HIS A 341 -19.84 -3.03 -18.86
N GLU A 342 -21.13 -3.35 -18.94
CA GLU A 342 -21.81 -4.25 -18.03
C GLU A 342 -21.22 -5.66 -18.20
N ASP A 343 -20.09 -5.91 -17.53
CA ASP A 343 -19.74 -7.29 -17.18
C ASP A 343 -20.70 -7.70 -16.06
N THR A 344 -21.80 -8.31 -16.50
CA THR A 344 -22.73 -9.07 -15.68
C THR A 344 -21.94 -10.24 -15.08
N GLU A 345 -21.44 -10.10 -13.87
CA GLU A 345 -21.03 -11.24 -13.04
C GLU A 345 -22.08 -11.40 -11.93
N ALA A 346 -23.11 -12.18 -12.28
CA ALA A 346 -23.93 -12.95 -11.34
C ALA A 346 -23.34 -14.35 -11.17
#